data_AF-A0A2A2QJT2-F1
#
_entry.id   AF-A0A2A2QJT2-F1
#
_cell.length_a   1.000
_cell.length_b   1.000
_cell.length_c   1.000
_cell.angle_alpha   90.00
_cell.angle_beta   90.00
_cell.angle_gamma   90.00
#
_symmetry.space_group_name_H-M   'P 1'
#
loop_
_entity.id
_entity.type
_entity.pdbx_description
1 polymer ?
#
loop_
_entity_poly.entity_id
_entity_poly.type
_entity_poly.pdbx_seq_one_letter_code
_entity_poly.pdbx_strand_id
1 'polypeptide(L)'
;MLRAFELARDGRGRRAYVTWLETRAANPAGAIDAAATAALKRGCYLGENGFRDILQALVEKVGVKKRRRRGSAEAEIDRDHGERDAERLVAAGLRELGLPPDAAGLAGLRKGDERKALIAALVRKRTGAGTDWIAARLEMGHPSSVSRMVGKVRKDPSLTKRRDRLEKTLGCGD
;
A
#
# COMPACT_ATOMS: atom_id res chain seq x y z
N MET A 1 19.89 11.68 -18.89
CA MET A 1 19.11 12.22 -20.02
C MET A 1 19.94 12.30 -21.29
N LEU A 2 20.99 13.13 -21.37
CA LEU A 2 21.84 13.26 -22.59
C LEU A 2 22.49 11.94 -23.07
N ARG A 3 22.86 11.05 -22.13
CA ARG A 3 23.43 9.73 -22.43
C ARG A 3 22.46 8.79 -23.17
N ALA A 4 21.15 8.96 -23.00
CA ALA A 4 20.13 8.13 -23.65
C ALA A 4 19.92 8.50 -25.12
N PHE A 5 20.45 9.65 -25.55
CA PHE A 5 20.43 10.14 -26.92
C PHE A 5 21.83 10.16 -27.54
N GLU A 6 22.81 9.52 -26.88
CA GLU A 6 24.22 9.49 -27.32
C GLU A 6 24.84 10.88 -27.55
N LEU A 7 24.31 11.91 -26.90
CA LEU A 7 24.78 13.29 -27.06
C LEU A 7 26.00 13.58 -26.17
N ALA A 8 26.87 14.46 -26.66
CA ALA A 8 28.02 14.96 -25.90
C ALA A 8 27.58 15.58 -24.55
N ARG A 9 28.38 15.40 -23.50
CA ARG A 9 28.05 15.88 -22.14
C ARG A 9 28.31 17.36 -21.92
N ASP A 10 28.84 18.06 -22.94
CA ASP A 10 29.22 19.46 -22.89
C ASP A 10 28.09 20.38 -23.37
N GLY A 11 28.39 21.69 -23.47
CA GLY A 11 27.43 22.68 -23.95
C GLY A 11 26.96 22.44 -25.39
N ARG A 12 27.72 21.69 -26.21
CA ARG A 12 27.34 21.37 -27.59
C ARG A 12 26.22 20.33 -27.63
N GLY A 13 26.29 19.31 -26.78
CA GLY A 13 25.21 18.32 -26.68
C GLY A 13 23.90 18.90 -26.12
N ARG A 14 23.98 19.88 -25.22
CA ARG A 14 22.77 20.61 -24.78
C ARG A 14 22.12 21.40 -25.91
N ARG A 15 22.92 22.12 -26.71
CA ARG A 15 22.40 22.86 -27.89
C ARG A 15 21.78 21.92 -28.92
N ALA A 16 22.44 20.81 -29.24
CA ALA A 16 21.90 19.79 -30.14
C ALA A 16 20.57 19.21 -29.64
N TYR A 17 20.43 18.98 -28.33
CA TYR A 17 19.18 18.51 -27.74
C TYR A 17 18.06 19.55 -27.84
N VAL A 18 18.36 20.83 -27.63
CA VAL A 18 17.38 21.92 -27.76
C VAL A 18 16.92 22.05 -29.21
N THR A 19 17.83 22.07 -30.18
CA THR A 19 17.47 22.10 -31.60
C THR A 19 16.60 20.91 -32.00
N TRP A 20 16.88 19.72 -31.48
CA TRP A 20 16.03 18.54 -31.69
C TRP A 20 14.62 18.71 -31.11
N LEU A 21 14.48 19.30 -29.91
CA LEU A 21 13.17 19.60 -29.31
C LEU A 21 12.39 20.64 -30.12
N GLU A 22 13.05 21.69 -30.57
CA GLU A 22 12.43 22.74 -31.42
C GLU A 22 11.96 22.18 -32.75
N THR A 23 12.78 21.33 -33.39
CA THR A 23 12.43 20.65 -34.64
C THR A 23 11.24 19.71 -34.45
N ARG A 24 11.18 19.01 -33.30
CA ARG A 24 10.06 18.13 -32.95
C ARG A 24 8.79 18.91 -32.62
N ALA A 25 8.90 20.07 -31.98
CA ALA A 25 7.77 20.95 -31.68
C ALA A 25 7.19 21.60 -32.95
N ALA A 26 8.02 21.89 -33.94
CA ALA A 26 7.60 22.41 -35.24
C ALA A 26 6.92 21.37 -36.14
N ASN A 27 7.07 20.08 -35.84
CA ASN A 27 6.46 19.00 -36.63
C ASN A 27 5.06 18.62 -36.10
N PRO A 28 3.97 18.90 -36.85
CA PRO A 28 2.61 18.62 -36.41
C PRO A 28 2.28 17.12 -36.32
N ALA A 29 3.12 16.23 -36.86
CA ALA A 29 2.95 14.78 -36.71
C ALA A 29 3.17 14.28 -35.27
N GLY A 30 3.77 15.09 -34.39
CA GLY A 30 3.91 14.83 -32.96
C GLY A 30 2.86 15.50 -32.08
N ALA A 31 1.87 16.17 -32.68
CA ALA A 31 0.83 16.86 -31.94
C ALA A 31 -0.03 15.84 -31.19
N ILE A 32 0.06 15.87 -29.86
CA ILE A 32 -0.79 15.07 -28.98
C ILE A 32 -2.18 15.70 -29.06
N ASP A 33 -3.16 14.94 -29.53
CA ASP A 33 -4.53 15.43 -29.62
C ASP A 33 -5.08 15.82 -28.23
N ALA A 34 -6.15 16.61 -28.21
CA ALA A 34 -6.73 17.11 -26.96
C ALA A 34 -7.25 15.97 -26.05
N ALA A 35 -7.70 14.85 -26.63
CA ALA A 35 -8.16 13.67 -25.90
C ALA A 35 -6.99 12.89 -25.30
N ALA A 36 -5.87 12.75 -26.00
CA ALA A 36 -4.62 12.17 -25.54
C ALA A 36 -3.98 13.04 -24.45
N THR A 37 -4.06 14.36 -24.57
CA THR A 37 -3.65 15.30 -23.51
C THR A 37 -4.52 15.16 -22.26
N ALA A 38 -5.83 14.98 -22.43
CA ALA A 38 -6.75 14.72 -21.32
C ALA A 38 -6.52 13.34 -20.68
N ALA A 39 -6.16 12.33 -21.48
CA ALA A 39 -5.81 10.99 -21.00
C ALA A 39 -4.51 10.98 -20.19
N LEU A 40 -3.49 11.74 -20.65
CA LEU A 40 -2.25 11.98 -19.90
C LEU A 40 -2.53 12.65 -18.55
N LYS A 41 -3.37 13.70 -18.53
CA LYS A 41 -3.77 14.40 -17.30
C LYS A 41 -4.55 13.51 -16.33
N ARG A 42 -5.26 12.50 -16.83
CA ARG A 42 -6.02 11.51 -16.03
C ARG A 42 -5.17 10.31 -15.60
N GLY A 43 -3.90 10.24 -16.00
CA GLY A 43 -2.96 9.23 -15.54
C GLY A 43 -2.94 7.93 -16.36
N CYS A 44 -3.32 7.96 -17.64
CA CYS A 44 -3.21 6.79 -18.53
C CYS A 44 -2.30 7.05 -19.75
N TYR A 45 -1.66 5.95 -20.19
CA TYR A 45 -0.40 5.86 -20.91
C TYR A 45 -0.56 5.92 -22.44
N LEU A 46 0.29 6.71 -23.12
CA LEU A 46 0.54 6.63 -24.57
C LEU A 46 1.43 5.40 -24.83
N GLY A 47 0.80 4.24 -24.94
CA GLY A 47 1.47 3.00 -25.35
C GLY A 47 0.39 2.00 -25.74
N GLU A 48 0.63 1.27 -26.84
CA GLU A 48 -0.26 0.24 -27.36
C GLU A 48 -0.77 -0.70 -26.25
N ASN A 49 -1.95 -1.28 -26.46
CA ASN A 49 -2.72 -2.04 -25.47
C ASN A 49 -1.89 -3.06 -24.65
N GLY A 50 -0.81 -3.61 -25.21
CA GLY A 50 0.09 -4.56 -24.54
C GLY A 50 1.00 -3.95 -23.46
N PHE A 51 1.19 -2.63 -23.39
CA PHE A 51 2.05 -2.01 -22.37
C PHE A 51 1.50 -2.17 -20.95
N ARG A 52 0.17 -2.15 -20.82
CA ARG A 52 -0.51 -2.46 -19.56
C ARG A 52 -0.19 -3.88 -19.11
N ASP A 53 -0.21 -4.83 -20.04
CA ASP A 53 0.01 -6.25 -19.73
C ASP A 53 1.47 -6.51 -19.35
N ILE A 54 2.41 -5.82 -20.01
CA ILE A 54 3.84 -5.85 -19.64
C ILE A 54 4.07 -5.27 -18.24
N LEU A 55 3.46 -4.11 -17.93
CA LEU A 55 3.54 -3.53 -16.59
C LEU A 55 2.87 -4.43 -15.54
N GLN A 56 1.75 -5.04 -15.88
CA GLN A 56 1.03 -5.94 -15.00
C GLN A 56 1.86 -7.19 -14.70
N ALA A 57 2.46 -7.81 -15.71
CA ALA A 57 3.36 -8.94 -15.55
C ALA A 57 4.60 -8.57 -14.71
N LEU A 58 5.16 -7.37 -14.90
CA LEU A 58 6.27 -6.87 -14.09
C LEU A 58 5.88 -6.63 -12.62
N VAL A 59 4.69 -6.09 -12.35
CA VAL A 59 4.18 -5.89 -10.98
C VAL A 59 3.90 -7.23 -10.29
N GLU A 60 3.35 -8.20 -11.01
CA GLU A 60 3.14 -9.57 -10.53
C GLU A 60 4.48 -10.26 -10.22
N LYS A 61 5.48 -10.09 -11.10
CA LYS A 61 6.83 -10.65 -10.93
C LYS A 61 7.61 -10.02 -9.77
N VAL A 62 7.38 -8.74 -9.47
CA VAL A 62 8.07 -8.01 -8.38
C VAL A 62 7.32 -8.14 -7.04
N GLY A 63 6.14 -8.78 -7.01
CA GLY A 63 5.41 -9.04 -5.76
C GLY A 63 4.98 -7.76 -5.02
N VAL A 64 4.80 -6.65 -5.75
CA VAL A 64 4.41 -5.37 -5.13
C VAL A 64 2.94 -5.46 -4.73
N LYS A 65 2.67 -5.47 -3.41
CA LYS A 65 1.32 -5.37 -2.87
C LYS A 65 0.63 -4.11 -3.40
N LYS A 66 -0.31 -4.27 -4.34
CA LYS A 66 -1.07 -3.18 -4.95
C LYS A 66 -1.72 -2.33 -3.84
N ARG A 67 -1.41 -1.03 -3.81
CA ARG A 67 -2.11 -0.05 -2.96
C ARG A 67 -3.33 0.43 -3.75
N ARG A 68 -4.51 -0.13 -3.47
CA ARG A 68 -5.70 -0.01 -4.34
C ARG A 68 -6.70 1.05 -3.86
N ARG A 69 -7.45 1.59 -4.81
CA ARG A 69 -8.36 2.75 -4.70
C ARG A 69 -9.66 2.35 -3.99
N ARG A 70 -10.09 3.18 -3.04
CA ARG A 70 -11.30 2.98 -2.22
C ARG A 70 -12.55 3.19 -3.10
N GLY A 71 -13.41 2.17 -3.26
CA GLY A 71 -14.78 2.34 -3.77
C GLY A 71 -15.26 1.53 -4.99
N SER A 72 -14.54 0.52 -5.50
CA SER A 72 -15.12 -0.41 -6.50
C SER A 72 -15.89 -1.56 -5.82
N ALA A 73 -16.83 -2.19 -6.53
CA ALA A 73 -17.54 -3.39 -6.03
C ALA A 73 -16.58 -4.56 -5.71
N GLU A 74 -15.44 -4.62 -6.40
CA GLU A 74 -14.34 -5.54 -6.06
C GLU A 74 -13.72 -5.22 -4.69
N ALA A 75 -13.76 -3.96 -4.24
CA ALA A 75 -13.32 -3.55 -2.91
C ALA A 75 -14.28 -3.96 -1.78
N GLU A 76 -15.47 -4.48 -2.09
CA GLU A 76 -16.42 -5.04 -1.12
C GLU A 76 -16.17 -6.54 -0.92
N ILE A 77 -15.99 -7.29 -2.00
CA ILE A 77 -15.58 -8.71 -1.96
C ILE A 77 -14.17 -8.86 -1.36
N ASP A 78 -13.23 -7.96 -1.72
CA ASP A 78 -11.89 -7.93 -1.13
C ASP A 78 -11.90 -7.48 0.35
N ARG A 79 -12.91 -6.71 0.79
CA ARG A 79 -13.09 -6.34 2.20
C ARG A 79 -13.45 -7.58 3.02
N ASP A 80 -14.42 -8.36 2.58
CA ASP A 80 -14.84 -9.58 3.27
C ASP A 80 -13.71 -10.61 3.36
N HIS A 81 -12.96 -10.82 2.27
CA HIS A 81 -11.78 -11.70 2.31
C HIS A 81 -10.69 -11.14 3.21
N GLY A 82 -10.44 -9.82 3.16
CA GLY A 82 -9.47 -9.15 4.01
C GLY A 82 -9.84 -9.20 5.50
N GLU A 83 -11.14 -9.17 5.82
CA GLU A 83 -11.67 -9.29 7.17
C GLU A 83 -11.57 -10.72 7.70
N ARG A 84 -11.79 -11.75 6.86
CA ARG A 84 -11.61 -13.17 7.26
C ARG A 84 -10.16 -13.47 7.63
N ASP A 85 -9.21 -13.01 6.82
CA ASP A 85 -7.78 -13.16 7.11
C ASP A 85 -7.38 -12.34 8.35
N ALA A 86 -7.97 -11.15 8.51
CA ALA A 86 -7.75 -10.31 9.69
C ALA A 86 -8.28 -10.99 10.96
N GLU A 87 -9.45 -11.63 10.89
CA GLU A 87 -10.05 -12.36 12.00
C GLU A 87 -9.16 -13.51 12.46
N ARG A 88 -8.60 -14.30 11.52
CA ARG A 88 -7.64 -15.37 11.85
C ARG A 88 -6.40 -14.81 12.57
N LEU A 89 -5.85 -13.70 12.09
CA LEU A 89 -4.68 -13.05 12.71
C LEU A 89 -5.01 -12.47 14.09
N VAL A 90 -6.20 -11.89 14.26
CA VAL A 90 -6.66 -11.39 15.56
C VAL A 90 -6.78 -12.55 16.54
N ALA A 91 -7.51 -13.61 16.19
CA ALA A 91 -7.71 -14.76 17.06
C ALA A 91 -6.37 -15.40 17.48
N ALA A 92 -5.47 -15.62 16.51
CA ALA A 92 -4.16 -16.19 16.78
C ALA A 92 -3.28 -15.25 17.64
N GLY A 93 -3.31 -13.94 17.36
CA GLY A 93 -2.58 -12.94 18.14
C GLY A 93 -3.11 -12.76 19.56
N LEU A 94 -4.43 -12.86 19.77
CA LEU A 94 -5.03 -12.83 21.11
C LEU A 94 -4.55 -14.01 21.94
N ARG A 95 -4.57 -15.22 21.36
CA ARG A 95 -4.06 -16.43 22.01
C ARG A 95 -2.57 -16.32 22.36
N GLU A 96 -1.75 -15.91 21.41
CA GLU A 96 -0.29 -15.80 21.59
C GLU A 96 0.10 -14.76 22.66
N LEU A 97 -0.66 -13.65 22.77
CA LEU A 97 -0.39 -12.58 23.73
C LEU A 97 -1.14 -12.75 25.07
N GLY A 98 -1.80 -13.90 25.28
CA GLY A 98 -2.57 -14.19 26.50
C GLY A 98 -3.69 -13.18 26.74
N LEU A 99 -4.33 -12.70 25.68
CA LEU A 99 -5.48 -11.81 25.77
C LEU A 99 -6.79 -12.61 25.73
N PRO A 100 -7.84 -12.13 26.42
CA PRO A 100 -9.16 -12.74 26.34
C PRO A 100 -9.68 -12.70 24.89
N PRO A 101 -10.28 -13.80 24.40
CA PRO A 101 -10.79 -13.87 23.03
C PRO A 101 -12.12 -13.12 22.84
N ASP A 102 -12.84 -12.87 23.93
CA ASP A 102 -14.17 -12.29 23.96
C ASP A 102 -14.16 -10.76 24.10
N ALA A 103 -15.21 -10.12 23.57
CA ALA A 103 -15.32 -8.66 23.60
C ALA A 103 -15.43 -8.10 25.02
N ALA A 104 -16.08 -8.81 25.95
CA ALA A 104 -16.22 -8.35 27.33
C ALA A 104 -14.88 -8.34 28.07
N GLY A 105 -14.09 -9.41 27.95
CA GLY A 105 -12.73 -9.47 28.45
C GLY A 105 -11.82 -8.41 27.84
N LEU A 106 -11.95 -8.16 26.53
CA LEU A 106 -11.20 -7.10 25.86
C LEU A 106 -11.65 -5.71 26.32
N ALA A 107 -12.94 -5.47 26.56
CA ALA A 107 -13.46 -4.20 27.03
C ALA A 107 -12.97 -3.85 28.46
N GLY A 108 -12.73 -4.87 29.29
CA GLY A 108 -12.14 -4.70 30.62
C GLY A 108 -10.67 -4.27 30.60
N LEU A 109 -9.97 -4.43 29.47
CA LEU A 109 -8.59 -3.97 29.30
C LEU A 109 -8.54 -2.51 28.85
N ARG A 110 -7.41 -1.84 29.13
CA ARG A 110 -7.17 -0.47 28.65
C ARG A 110 -7.31 -0.43 27.13
N LYS A 111 -8.06 0.55 26.61
CA LYS A 111 -8.27 0.74 25.16
C LYS A 111 -6.95 0.91 24.38
N GLY A 112 -5.92 1.43 25.05
CA GLY A 112 -4.55 1.57 24.54
C GLY A 112 -3.57 0.49 25.00
N ASP A 113 -4.04 -0.69 25.41
CA ASP A 113 -3.17 -1.83 25.76
C ASP A 113 -2.21 -2.12 24.58
N GLU A 114 -0.94 -2.25 24.91
CA GLU A 114 0.13 -2.41 23.92
C GLU A 114 0.00 -3.73 23.14
N ARG A 115 -0.50 -4.80 23.77
CA ARG A 115 -0.73 -6.10 23.11
C ARG A 115 -1.78 -5.96 22.00
N LYS A 116 -2.86 -5.22 22.27
CA LYS A 116 -3.87 -4.87 21.26
C LYS A 116 -3.27 -4.04 20.12
N ALA A 117 -2.40 -3.09 20.46
CA ALA A 117 -1.71 -2.27 19.46
C ALA A 117 -0.78 -3.09 18.55
N LEU A 118 -0.10 -4.11 19.09
CA LEU A 118 0.73 -5.04 18.32
C LEU A 118 -0.12 -5.85 17.33
N ILE A 119 -1.26 -6.39 17.77
CA ILE A 119 -2.20 -7.11 16.91
C ILE A 119 -2.77 -6.18 15.83
N ALA A 120 -3.23 -4.98 16.20
CA ALA A 120 -3.73 -3.99 15.26
C ALA A 120 -2.67 -3.62 14.19
N ALA A 121 -1.41 -3.45 14.60
CA ALA A 121 -0.32 -3.14 13.69
C ALA A 121 0.01 -4.31 12.75
N LEU A 122 -0.09 -5.55 13.23
CA LEU A 122 0.08 -6.76 12.43
C LEU A 122 -1.04 -6.91 11.39
N VAL A 123 -2.30 -6.78 11.81
CA VAL A 123 -3.47 -6.83 10.93
C VAL A 123 -3.36 -5.78 9.83
N ARG A 124 -2.99 -4.54 10.16
CA ARG A 124 -2.76 -3.46 9.18
C ARG A 124 -1.57 -3.68 8.24
N LYS A 125 -0.63 -4.54 8.59
CA LYS A 125 0.54 -4.90 7.76
C LYS A 125 0.19 -6.04 6.78
N ARG A 126 -0.64 -6.98 7.23
CA ARG A 126 -0.95 -8.23 6.51
C ARG A 126 -2.23 -8.16 5.68
N THR A 127 -3.22 -7.39 6.11
CA THR A 127 -4.57 -7.38 5.55
C THR A 127 -5.03 -5.97 5.13
N GLY A 128 -6.12 -5.91 4.36
CA GLY A 128 -6.79 -4.68 3.96
C GLY A 128 -7.78 -4.12 5.00
N ALA A 129 -7.94 -4.78 6.16
CA ALA A 129 -9.00 -4.44 7.12
C ALA A 129 -8.96 -2.96 7.56
N GLY A 130 -10.15 -2.36 7.62
CA GLY A 130 -10.35 -0.97 8.01
C GLY A 130 -9.96 -0.72 9.47
N THR A 131 -9.58 0.51 9.82
CA THR A 131 -9.34 0.89 11.22
C THR A 131 -10.60 0.80 12.06
N ASP A 132 -11.77 0.96 11.43
CA ASP A 132 -13.08 0.89 12.09
C ASP A 132 -13.38 -0.54 12.52
N TRP A 133 -13.16 -1.50 11.62
CA TRP A 133 -13.23 -2.93 11.91
C TRP A 133 -12.29 -3.33 13.05
N ILE A 134 -11.02 -2.90 13.00
CA ILE A 134 -10.04 -3.22 14.05
C ILE A 134 -10.44 -2.61 15.40
N ALA A 135 -10.97 -1.38 15.38
CA ALA A 135 -11.38 -0.68 16.60
C ALA A 135 -12.53 -1.40 17.31
N ALA A 136 -13.51 -1.87 16.54
CA ALA A 136 -14.59 -2.70 17.04
C ALA A 136 -14.06 -4.06 17.53
N ARG A 137 -13.30 -4.77 16.68
CA ARG A 137 -12.87 -6.14 16.96
C ARG A 137 -11.96 -6.28 18.19
N LEU A 138 -11.10 -5.29 18.46
CA LEU A 138 -10.17 -5.27 19.60
C LEU A 138 -10.64 -4.40 20.77
N GLU A 139 -11.86 -3.85 20.71
CA GLU A 139 -12.39 -2.96 21.73
C GLU A 139 -11.43 -1.80 22.04
N MET A 140 -11.00 -1.07 21.01
CA MET A 140 -10.05 0.06 21.13
C MET A 140 -10.73 1.44 21.12
N GLY A 141 -12.07 1.46 21.03
CA GLY A 141 -12.87 2.68 20.99
C GLY A 141 -12.88 3.31 19.61
N HIS A 142 -12.44 4.56 19.48
CA HIS A 142 -12.49 5.28 18.21
C HIS A 142 -11.41 4.80 17.21
N PRO A 143 -11.70 4.72 15.90
CA PRO A 143 -10.72 4.34 14.86
C PRO A 143 -9.44 5.17 14.84
N SER A 144 -9.55 6.46 15.19
CA SER A 144 -8.39 7.36 15.35
C SER A 144 -7.42 6.89 16.44
N SER A 145 -7.91 6.22 17.49
CA SER A 145 -7.06 5.61 18.53
C SER A 145 -6.23 4.46 17.96
N VAL A 146 -6.82 3.62 17.11
CA VAL A 146 -6.10 2.56 16.40
C VAL A 146 -4.99 3.16 15.54
N SER A 147 -5.30 4.19 14.75
CA SER A 147 -4.31 4.87 13.90
C SER A 147 -3.14 5.43 14.72
N ARG A 148 -3.41 6.07 15.86
CA ARG A 148 -2.37 6.59 16.77
C ARG A 148 -1.51 5.47 17.35
N MET A 149 -2.12 4.39 17.84
CA MET A 149 -1.40 3.26 18.45
C MET A 149 -0.57 2.49 17.44
N VAL A 150 -1.10 2.24 16.23
CA VAL A 150 -0.32 1.64 15.13
C VAL A 150 0.83 2.56 14.72
N GLY A 151 0.60 3.87 14.69
CA GLY A 151 1.67 4.87 14.47
C GLY A 151 2.77 4.80 15.53
N LYS A 152 2.41 4.66 16.81
CA LYS A 152 3.36 4.48 17.92
C LYS A 152 4.20 3.21 17.74
N VAL A 153 3.55 2.07 17.44
CA VAL A 153 4.25 0.79 17.20
C VAL A 153 5.27 0.91 16.06
N ARG A 154 4.95 1.66 14.99
CA ARG A 154 5.85 1.87 13.85
C ARG A 154 7.04 2.78 14.17
N LYS A 155 6.87 3.75 15.07
CA LYS A 155 7.92 4.69 15.46
C LYS A 155 8.87 4.09 16.50
N ASP A 156 8.38 3.20 17.34
CA ASP A 156 9.16 2.54 18.39
C ASP A 156 9.84 1.25 17.85
N PRO A 157 11.19 1.19 17.81
CA PRO A 157 11.91 0.02 17.33
C PRO A 157 11.68 -1.24 18.18
N SER A 158 11.46 -1.11 19.49
CA SER A 158 11.20 -2.24 20.39
C SER A 158 9.86 -2.90 20.06
N LEU A 159 8.83 -2.07 19.88
CA LEU A 159 7.48 -2.55 19.51
C LEU A 159 7.43 -3.10 18.09
N THR A 160 8.18 -2.50 17.16
CA THR A 160 8.34 -3.02 15.80
C THR A 160 8.95 -4.42 15.82
N LYS A 161 10.04 -4.63 16.58
CA LYS A 161 10.66 -5.96 16.75
C LYS A 161 9.70 -6.98 17.37
N ARG A 162 8.92 -6.57 18.36
CA ARG A 162 7.91 -7.44 19.01
C ARG A 162 6.78 -7.82 18.06
N ARG A 163 6.29 -6.89 17.24
CA ARG A 163 5.31 -7.18 16.17
C ARG A 163 5.89 -8.17 15.16
N ASP A 164 7.14 -7.99 14.73
CA ASP A 164 7.76 -8.88 13.75
C ASP A 164 8.07 -10.27 14.35
N ARG A 165 8.35 -10.35 15.66
CA ARG A 165 8.42 -11.64 16.37
C ARG A 165 7.05 -12.32 16.40
N LEU A 166 6.00 -11.59 16.76
CA LEU A 166 4.62 -12.10 16.74
C LEU A 166 4.25 -12.61 15.34
N GLU A 167 4.55 -11.84 14.30
CA GLU A 167 4.32 -12.23 12.91
C GLU A 167 5.04 -13.53 12.52
N LYS A 168 6.28 -13.72 12.98
CA LYS A 168 7.02 -14.97 12.75
C LYS A 168 6.40 -16.16 13.47
N THR A 169 6.01 -15.99 14.74
CA THR A 169 5.36 -17.06 15.49
C THR A 169 4.05 -17.48 14.84
N LEU A 170 3.27 -16.51 14.36
CA LEU A 170 1.98 -16.77 13.71
C LEU A 170 2.11 -17.26 12.26
N GLY A 171 3.22 -16.94 11.58
CA GLY A 171 3.49 -17.35 10.20
C GLY A 171 4.32 -18.63 10.05
N CYS A 172 4.73 -19.26 11.15
CA CYS A 172 5.41 -20.56 11.14
C CYS A 172 4.44 -21.76 11.09
N GLY A 173 3.17 -21.51 10.74
CA GLY A 173 2.09 -22.51 10.74
C GLY A 173 1.33 -22.64 9.42
N ASP A 174 1.88 -22.15 8.31
CA ASP A 174 1.41 -22.40 6.93
C ASP A 174 2.43 -23.28 6.18
#